data_AF-A0A967VWM5-F1
#
_entry.id   AF-A0A967VWM5-F1
#
_cell.length_a   1.000
_cell.length_b   1.000
_cell.length_c   1.000
_cell.angle_alpha   90.00
_cell.angle_beta   90.00
_cell.angle_gamma   90.00
#
_symmetry.space_group_name_H-M   'P 1'
#
loop_
_entity.id
_entity.type
_entity.pdbx_description
1 polymer ?
#
loop_
_entity_poly.entity_id
_entity_poly.type
_entity_poly.pdbx_seq_one_letter_code
_entity_poly.pdbx_strand_id
1 'polypeptide(L)'
;MYILTPYKQDFFYFKMCGRFTLYFFPDAEREFEERFGIPFPTPAYPPSYNIAPYRDIPVVVNDWENKTQIRPMWWQLIPYWEKEFKT
;
A
#
# COMPACT_ATOMS: atom_id res chain seq x y z
N MET A 1 -13.94 -2.76 -51.47
CA MET A 1 -14.65 -3.15 -50.24
C MET A 1 -13.62 -3.20 -49.14
N TYR A 2 -13.54 -2.14 -48.33
CA TYR A 2 -12.65 -2.06 -47.16
C TYR A 2 -13.42 -2.56 -45.96
N ILE A 3 -12.87 -3.51 -45.20
CA ILE A 3 -12.98 -3.52 -43.73
C ILE A 3 -11.64 -4.02 -43.18
N LEU A 4 -10.88 -3.08 -42.63
CA LEU A 4 -9.89 -3.34 -41.58
C LEU A 4 -10.66 -3.41 -40.26
N THR A 5 -10.41 -4.43 -39.43
CA THR A 5 -10.54 -4.29 -37.98
C THR A 5 -9.30 -4.89 -37.31
N PRO A 6 -8.45 -4.04 -36.70
CA PRO A 6 -7.44 -4.47 -35.75
C PRO A 6 -8.09 -4.59 -34.36
N TYR A 7 -7.63 -5.50 -33.50
CA TYR A 7 -7.49 -5.31 -32.06
C TYR A 7 -6.87 -6.59 -31.49
N LYS A 8 -5.55 -6.72 -31.67
CA LYS A 8 -4.76 -7.47 -30.69
C LYS A 8 -4.82 -6.64 -29.42
N GLN A 9 -5.69 -7.04 -28.49
CA GLN A 9 -5.64 -6.56 -27.13
C GLN A 9 -4.35 -7.13 -26.54
N ASP A 10 -3.25 -6.39 -26.69
CA ASP A 10 -2.04 -6.64 -25.91
C ASP A 10 -2.43 -6.35 -24.45
N PHE A 11 -2.91 -7.40 -23.78
CA PHE A 11 -3.09 -7.45 -22.35
C PHE A 11 -1.71 -7.19 -21.76
N PHE A 12 -1.42 -5.93 -21.44
CA PHE A 12 -0.35 -5.58 -20.55
C PHE A 12 -0.60 -6.32 -19.24
N TYR A 13 0.07 -7.46 -19.06
CA TYR A 13 0.15 -8.15 -17.77
C TYR A 13 1.03 -7.30 -16.87
N PHE A 14 0.46 -6.22 -16.33
CA PHE A 14 1.02 -5.58 -15.15
C PHE A 14 1.01 -6.66 -14.08
N LYS A 15 2.19 -7.17 -13.69
CA LYS A 15 2.35 -7.95 -12.47
C LYS A 15 1.88 -7.03 -11.33
N MET A 16 0.60 -7.08 -10.99
CA MET A 16 0.08 -6.38 -9.84
C MET A 16 0.87 -6.90 -8.64
N CYS A 17 1.45 -5.98 -7.87
CA CYS A 17 2.11 -6.28 -6.61
C CYS A 17 1.05 -6.61 -5.54
N GLY A 18 0.38 -7.76 -5.72
CA GLY A 18 -0.68 -8.22 -4.81
C GLY A 18 -0.17 -8.81 -3.50
N ARG A 19 1.16 -8.91 -3.30
CA ARG A 19 1.77 -9.43 -2.07
C ARG A 19 3.08 -8.69 -1.79
N PHE A 20 3.37 -8.44 -0.51
CA PHE A 20 4.63 -7.81 -0.09
C PHE A 20 5.08 -8.24 1.32
N THR A 21 6.31 -7.87 1.65
CA THR A 21 6.94 -8.08 2.97
C THR A 21 6.95 -6.77 3.74
N LEU A 22 6.54 -6.81 5.01
CA LEU A 22 6.79 -5.76 5.99
C LEU A 22 7.80 -6.30 7.01
N TYR A 23 8.98 -5.72 7.04
CA TYR A 23 10.04 -6.05 8.00
C TYR A 23 10.94 -4.83 8.17
N PHE A 24 11.37 -4.57 9.41
CA PHE A 24 12.37 -3.56 9.72
C PHE A 24 13.72 -4.22 9.97
N PHE A 25 14.76 -3.74 9.30
CA PHE A 25 16.13 -4.15 9.59
C PHE A 25 16.55 -3.63 10.98
N PRO A 26 17.55 -4.25 11.63
CA PRO A 26 18.02 -3.83 12.96
C PRO A 26 18.34 -2.34 13.10
N ASP A 27 18.87 -1.71 12.03
CA ASP A 27 19.26 -0.29 12.03
C ASP A 27 18.23 0.64 11.33
N ALA A 28 17.01 0.13 11.08
CA ALA A 28 15.99 0.86 10.33
C ALA A 28 15.38 2.04 11.10
N GLU A 29 15.59 2.13 12.42
CA GLU A 29 15.07 3.22 13.25
C GLU A 29 15.55 4.58 12.77
N ARG A 30 16.86 4.78 12.66
CA ARG A 30 17.42 6.05 12.20
C ARG A 30 16.95 6.42 10.79
N GLU A 31 16.98 5.46 9.85
CA GLU A 31 16.55 5.71 8.46
C GLU A 31 15.07 6.09 8.40
N PHE A 32 14.23 5.44 9.21
CA PHE A 32 12.80 5.74 9.29
C PHE A 32 12.55 7.16 9.82
N GLU A 33 13.20 7.53 10.92
CA GLU A 33 13.05 8.85 11.53
C GLU A 33 13.57 9.96 10.61
N GLU A 34 14.73 9.76 9.98
CA GLU A 34 15.29 10.70 8.98
C GLU A 34 14.36 10.87 7.77
N ARG A 35 13.75 9.78 7.30
CA ARG A 35 12.89 9.80 6.11
C ARG A 35 11.52 10.42 6.37
N PHE A 36 10.91 10.12 7.52
CA PHE A 36 9.51 10.48 7.79
C PHE A 36 9.36 11.61 8.83
N GLY A 37 10.42 11.98 9.55
CA GLY A 37 10.39 13.05 10.54
C GLY A 37 9.51 12.74 11.76
N ILE A 38 9.24 11.45 12.02
CA ILE A 38 8.43 10.97 13.14
C ILE A 38 9.17 9.84 13.86
N PRO A 39 8.92 9.64 15.17
CA PRO A 39 9.58 8.58 15.94
C PRO A 39 9.29 7.20 15.35
N PHE A 40 10.28 6.30 15.46
CA PHE A 40 10.07 4.90 15.10
C PHE A 40 8.99 4.26 15.99
N PRO A 41 8.10 3.42 15.43
CA PRO A 41 7.01 2.80 16.20
C PRO A 41 7.56 1.92 17.32
N THR A 42 7.10 2.16 18.55
CA THR A 42 7.45 1.39 19.74
C THR A 42 6.17 0.90 20.45
N PRO A 43 5.96 -0.44 20.58
CA PRO A 43 6.79 -1.51 20.03
C PRO A 43 6.77 -1.53 18.49
N ALA A 44 7.83 -2.08 17.90
CA ALA A 44 7.92 -2.26 16.46
C ALA A 44 6.80 -3.17 15.93
N TYR A 45 6.35 -2.94 14.69
CA TYR A 45 5.41 -3.85 14.05
C TYR A 45 6.06 -5.22 13.82
N PRO A 46 5.34 -6.33 14.09
CA PRO A 46 5.88 -7.65 13.87
C PRO A 46 6.14 -7.90 12.37
N PRO A 47 7.20 -8.65 12.02
CA PRO A 47 7.47 -9.00 10.63
C PRO A 47 6.33 -9.78 9.98
N SER A 48 6.04 -9.48 8.72
CA SER A 48 5.16 -10.28 7.88
C SER A 48 5.74 -10.39 6.48
N TYR A 49 6.20 -11.59 6.12
CA TYR A 49 6.89 -11.86 4.84
C TYR A 49 5.95 -12.17 3.67
N ASN A 50 4.63 -12.04 3.89
CA ASN A 50 3.65 -12.50 2.91
C ASN A 50 2.28 -11.83 3.09
N ILE A 51 2.27 -10.50 3.20
CA ILE A 51 1.05 -9.71 3.31
C ILE A 51 0.25 -9.88 2.01
N ALA A 52 -1.03 -10.23 2.13
CA ALA A 52 -2.00 -10.30 1.03
C ALA A 52 -3.04 -9.16 1.20
N PRO A 53 -3.84 -8.84 0.16
CA PRO A 53 -4.86 -7.80 0.22
C PRO A 53 -5.92 -8.09 1.28
N TYR A 54 -6.77 -7.09 1.58
CA TYR A 54 -7.87 -7.20 2.55
C TYR A 54 -7.43 -7.37 4.01
N ARG A 55 -6.50 -6.51 4.43
CA ARG A 55 -6.08 -6.42 5.82
C ARG A 55 -5.59 -5.02 6.14
N ASP A 56 -5.64 -4.67 7.43
CA ASP A 56 -5.01 -3.45 7.91
C ASP A 56 -3.48 -3.60 7.89
N ILE A 57 -2.83 -2.58 7.32
CA ILE A 57 -1.38 -2.44 7.27
C ILE A 57 -0.98 -1.07 7.82
N PRO A 58 0.17 -0.93 8.50
CA PRO A 58 0.65 0.37 8.94
C PRO A 58 1.07 1.22 7.73
N VAL A 59 0.57 2.46 7.68
CA VAL A 59 0.89 3.43 6.62
C VAL A 59 1.32 4.74 7.26
N VAL A 60 2.39 5.34 6.74
CA VAL A 60 2.79 6.71 7.06
C VAL A 60 1.97 7.66 6.21
N VAL A 61 1.19 8.53 6.85
CA VAL A 61 0.30 9.48 6.18
C VAL A 61 0.38 10.87 6.80
N ASN A 62 0.06 11.88 5.98
CA ASN A 62 -0.21 13.22 6.46
C ASN A 62 -1.70 13.35 6.75
N ASP A 63 -2.05 13.95 7.88
CA ASP A 63 -3.42 14.34 8.16
C ASP A 63 -3.80 15.67 7.48
N TRP A 64 -5.00 16.16 7.79
CA TRP A 64 -5.53 17.40 7.22
C TRP A 64 -4.79 18.67 7.70
N GLU A 65 -4.03 18.58 8.80
CA GLU A 65 -3.16 19.65 9.31
C GLU A 65 -1.71 19.53 8.78
N ASN A 66 -1.46 18.60 7.85
CA ASN A 66 -0.12 18.22 7.35
C ASN A 66 0.80 17.61 8.41
N LYS A 67 0.24 16.98 9.44
CA LYS A 67 1.02 16.25 10.44
C LYS A 67 1.25 14.81 9.97
N THR A 68 2.53 14.41 9.88
CA THR A 68 2.91 13.02 9.59
C THR A 68 2.58 12.12 10.77
N GLN A 69 1.96 10.97 10.51
CA GLN A 69 1.66 9.95 11.52
C GLN A 69 1.62 8.55 10.91
N ILE A 70 1.78 7.53 11.75
CA ILE A 70 1.54 6.14 11.38
C ILE A 70 0.13 5.75 11.79
N ARG A 71 -0.65 5.17 10.89
CA ARG A 71 -1.95 4.58 11.24
C ARG A 71 -2.24 3.32 10.43
N PRO A 72 -3.03 2.38 10.98
CA PRO A 72 -3.53 1.26 10.19
C PRO A 72 -4.45 1.77 9.08
N MET A 73 -4.28 1.24 7.87
CA MET A 73 -5.20 1.43 6.75
C MET A 73 -5.51 0.08 6.10
N TRP A 74 -6.76 -0.06 5.67
CA TRP A 74 -7.20 -1.21 4.92
C TRP A 74 -6.51 -1.27 3.56
N TRP A 75 -5.82 -2.37 3.27
CA TRP A 75 -5.17 -2.61 1.99
C TRP A 75 -6.18 -3.04 0.91
N GLN A 76 -7.06 -2.11 0.59
CA GLN A 76 -7.95 -2.05 -0.57
C GLN A 76 -8.54 -0.63 -0.56
N LEU A 77 -8.30 0.15 -1.61
CA LEU A 77 -8.96 1.45 -1.72
C LEU A 77 -10.46 1.20 -1.93
N ILE A 78 -11.27 1.66 -0.99
CA ILE A 78 -12.73 1.71 -1.11
C ILE A 78 -13.10 3.16 -1.42
N PRO A 79 -13.53 3.47 -2.64
CA PRO A 79 -13.95 4.83 -2.96
C PRO A 79 -15.19 5.25 -2.16
N TYR A 80 -15.32 6.54 -1.87
CA TYR A 80 -16.45 7.05 -1.08
C TYR A 80 -17.82 6.85 -1.77
N TRP A 81 -17.84 6.69 -3.10
CA TRP A 81 -19.04 6.44 -3.89
C TRP A 81 -19.42 4.96 -3.97
N GLU A 82 -18.59 4.08 -3.41
CA GLU A 82 -18.87 2.65 -3.41
C GLU A 82 -20.04 2.36 -2.46
N LYS A 83 -21.07 1.69 -2.98
CA LYS A 83 -22.31 1.41 -2.23
C LYS A 83 -22.25 0.06 -1.53
N GLU A 84 -21.38 -0.83 -2.00
CA GLU A 84 -21.25 -2.20 -1.51
C GLU A 84 -19.79 -2.53 -1.24
N PHE A 85 -19.50 -3.04 -0.05
CA PHE A 85 -18.17 -3.53 0.26
C PHE A 85 -17.96 -4.92 -0.35
N LYS A 86 -16.96 -5.05 -1.24
CA LYS A 86 -16.55 -6.33 -1.82
C LYS A 86 -15.22 -6.75 -1.20
N THR A 87 -15.23 -7.90 -0.55
CA THR A 87 -14.04 -8.57 0.00
C THR A 87 -13.57 -9.66 -0.95
#